data_AF-A0A7S1BTB5-F1
#
_entry.id   AF-A0A7S1BTB5-F1
#
_cell.length_a   1.000
_cell.length_b   1.000
_cell.length_c   1.000
_cell.angle_alpha   90.00
_cell.angle_beta   90.00
_cell.angle_gamma   90.00
#
_symmetry.space_group_name_H-M   'P 1'
#
loop_
_entity.id
_entity.type
_entity.pdbx_description
1 polymer ?
#
loop_
_entity_poly.entity_id
_entity_poly.type
_entity_poly.pdbx_seq_one_letter_code
_entity_poly.pdbx_strand_id
1 'polypeptide(L)'
;ETCDAIISAAERTGRSEGWASRYTLQSTQTEVHLSDLPEETRSLVLRDLVPRLCRTISRRMFTFEDGTCTAPPESLCIYDALVIKYDPRLGLSHLVAHADFGLVAATVQLNDGFEGGGTWYQCLESEEEGAGNAVGAGDGLRTGKGHVTVHAGPLWHAGAHTTGYAPRYIMTIFFLSDRHVDANRRIQNRVINALRVAEMYGESSPNPDEEKVGRAAEAAEALLGCSLKLHPLDAESHADLVPAYRRLNNLEMAVEAGRTACSIGMLTNRSRNFGTWFQLGERCVSC
;
A
#
# COMPACT_ATOMS: atom_id res chain seq x y z
N GLU A 1 -1.38 -28.18 1.82
CA GLU A 1 -1.80 -28.35 3.22
C GLU A 1 -1.93 -27.01 3.96
N THR A 2 -0.86 -26.35 4.44
CA THR A 2 -0.98 -25.07 5.18
C THR A 2 -1.74 -23.99 4.42
N CYS A 3 -1.45 -23.78 3.14
CA CYS A 3 -2.17 -22.79 2.33
C CYS A 3 -3.67 -23.12 2.20
N ASP A 4 -4.02 -24.40 2.08
CA ASP A 4 -5.42 -24.84 1.97
C ASP A 4 -6.17 -24.62 3.28
N ALA A 5 -5.50 -24.84 4.43
CA ALA A 5 -6.04 -24.55 5.74
C ALA A 5 -6.32 -23.04 5.92
N ILE A 6 -5.39 -22.18 5.50
CA ILE A 6 -5.57 -20.72 5.51
C ILE A 6 -6.76 -20.30 4.64
N ILE A 7 -6.83 -20.79 3.39
CA ILE A 7 -7.96 -20.50 2.50
C ILE A 7 -9.28 -20.96 3.10
N SER A 8 -9.32 -22.18 3.65
CA SER A 8 -10.53 -22.76 4.25
C SER A 8 -11.00 -21.96 5.48
N ALA A 9 -10.06 -21.43 6.26
CA ALA A 9 -10.38 -20.58 7.39
C ALA A 9 -10.92 -19.22 6.95
N ALA A 10 -10.27 -18.57 5.98
CA ALA A 10 -10.69 -17.30 5.43
C ALA A 10 -12.06 -17.37 4.75
N GLU A 11 -12.35 -18.44 3.98
CA GLU A 11 -13.66 -18.68 3.39
C GLU A 11 -14.76 -18.87 4.44
N ARG A 12 -14.47 -19.53 5.57
CA ARG A 12 -15.44 -19.66 6.66
C ARG A 12 -15.72 -18.30 7.32
N THR A 13 -14.67 -17.57 7.71
CA THR A 13 -14.79 -16.25 8.32
C THR A 13 -15.50 -15.27 7.39
N GLY A 14 -15.09 -15.19 6.13
CA GLY A 14 -15.69 -14.28 5.15
C GLY A 14 -17.15 -14.61 4.80
N ARG A 15 -17.61 -15.86 4.98
CA ARG A 15 -19.04 -16.21 4.86
C ARG A 15 -19.87 -15.81 6.07
N SER A 16 -19.30 -15.88 7.29
CA SER A 16 -20.03 -15.54 8.51
C SER A 16 -20.05 -14.04 8.80
N GLU A 17 -18.94 -13.36 8.52
CA GLU A 17 -18.73 -11.96 8.90
C GLU A 17 -18.71 -11.00 7.69
N GLY A 18 -18.70 -11.56 6.48
CA GLY A 18 -18.55 -10.83 5.24
C GLY A 18 -17.09 -10.69 4.82
N TRP A 19 -16.89 -10.57 3.51
CA TRP A 19 -15.63 -10.12 2.95
C TRP A 19 -15.73 -8.61 2.71
N ALA A 20 -14.87 -7.83 3.36
CA ALA A 20 -14.86 -6.38 3.19
C ALA A 20 -13.44 -5.86 3.36
N SER A 21 -13.06 -4.87 2.55
CA SER A 21 -11.82 -4.16 2.82
C SER A 21 -12.01 -3.22 4.01
N ARG A 22 -11.12 -3.33 5.02
CA ARG A 22 -11.06 -2.34 6.10
C ARG A 22 -10.36 -1.06 5.65
N TYR A 23 -9.69 -1.09 4.50
CA TYR A 23 -9.08 0.05 3.87
C TYR A 23 -10.02 0.67 2.83
N THR A 24 -10.60 1.81 3.20
CA THR A 24 -11.77 2.47 2.55
C THR A 24 -11.59 2.91 1.10
N LEU A 25 -10.40 2.76 0.49
CA LEU A 25 -10.12 3.14 -0.91
C LEU A 25 -9.74 1.97 -1.81
N GLN A 26 -9.70 0.74 -1.29
CA GLN A 26 -9.42 -0.48 -2.06
C GLN A 26 -10.72 -1.25 -2.30
N SER A 27 -11.72 -0.58 -2.88
CA SER A 27 -13.08 -1.12 -3.11
C SER A 27 -13.14 -2.33 -4.04
N THR A 28 -12.01 -2.71 -4.65
CA THR A 28 -11.90 -3.84 -5.59
C THR A 28 -11.41 -5.13 -4.94
N GLN A 29 -11.19 -5.18 -3.62
CA GLN A 29 -10.69 -6.38 -2.95
C GLN A 29 -11.61 -6.90 -1.86
N THR A 30 -11.57 -8.22 -1.70
CA THR A 30 -12.18 -8.94 -0.58
C THR A 30 -11.07 -9.49 0.30
N GLU A 31 -11.01 -9.06 1.56
CA GLU A 31 -9.99 -9.48 2.52
C GLU A 31 -10.58 -9.95 3.85
N VAL A 32 -9.79 -10.77 4.56
CA VAL A 32 -10.01 -11.16 5.96
C VAL A 32 -8.69 -10.95 6.70
N HIS A 33 -8.71 -10.28 7.85
CA HIS A 33 -7.49 -10.10 8.64
C HIS A 33 -7.10 -11.39 9.35
N LEU A 34 -5.80 -11.61 9.51
CA LEU A 34 -5.26 -12.72 10.28
C LEU A 34 -5.78 -12.72 11.74
N SER A 35 -6.06 -11.55 12.30
CA SER A 35 -6.66 -11.40 13.64
C SER A 35 -8.04 -12.06 13.76
N ASP A 36 -8.76 -12.16 12.65
CA ASP A 36 -10.15 -12.61 12.58
C ASP A 36 -10.25 -14.10 12.19
N LEU A 37 -9.11 -14.72 11.83
CA LEU A 37 -9.07 -16.15 11.57
C LEU A 37 -9.14 -16.96 12.88
N PRO A 38 -9.68 -18.19 12.84
CA PRO A 38 -9.67 -19.11 13.97
C PRO A 38 -8.27 -19.27 14.58
N GLU A 39 -8.23 -19.41 15.91
CA GLU A 39 -6.97 -19.45 16.68
C GLU A 39 -5.99 -20.50 16.17
N GLU A 40 -6.47 -21.66 15.73
CA GLU A 40 -5.61 -22.73 15.22
C GLU A 40 -4.87 -22.31 13.94
N THR A 41 -5.56 -21.59 13.05
CA THR A 41 -4.97 -21.07 11.80
C THR A 41 -4.05 -19.90 12.08
N ARG A 42 -4.48 -18.99 12.97
CA ARG A 42 -3.67 -17.84 13.40
C ARG A 42 -2.37 -18.30 14.08
N SER A 43 -2.45 -19.24 15.01
CA SER A 43 -1.29 -19.81 15.69
C SER A 43 -0.35 -20.51 14.71
N LEU A 44 -0.86 -21.23 13.70
CA LEU A 44 -0.03 -21.85 12.65
C LEU A 44 0.80 -20.80 11.90
N VAL A 45 0.18 -19.71 11.48
CA VAL A 45 0.88 -18.61 10.80
C VAL A 45 1.92 -17.96 11.72
N LEU A 46 1.52 -17.59 12.94
CA LEU A 46 2.36 -16.84 13.87
C LEU A 46 3.54 -17.67 14.40
N ARG A 47 3.38 -18.98 14.59
CA ARG A 47 4.43 -19.86 15.12
C ARG A 47 5.35 -20.40 14.03
N ASP A 48 4.82 -20.72 12.85
CA ASP A 48 5.60 -21.44 11.84
C ASP A 48 6.06 -20.54 10.69
N LEU A 49 5.14 -19.78 10.10
CA LEU A 49 5.43 -18.96 8.92
C LEU A 49 6.22 -17.70 9.29
N VAL A 50 5.72 -16.93 10.25
CA VAL A 50 6.27 -15.61 10.59
C VAL A 50 7.74 -15.68 11.03
N PRO A 51 8.17 -16.56 11.95
CA PRO A 51 9.58 -16.63 12.35
C PRO A 51 10.51 -17.02 11.20
N ARG A 52 10.03 -17.84 10.25
CA ARG A 52 10.80 -18.19 9.04
C ARG A 52 10.92 -16.98 8.11
N LEU A 53 9.84 -16.22 7.93
CA LEU A 53 9.86 -14.98 7.16
C LEU A 53 10.81 -13.95 7.78
N CYS A 54 10.69 -13.66 9.09
CA CYS A 54 11.58 -12.70 9.76
C CYS A 54 13.06 -13.08 9.57
N ARG A 55 13.42 -14.36 9.75
CA ARG A 55 14.80 -14.83 9.51
C ARG A 55 15.25 -14.62 8.07
N THR A 56 14.41 -14.95 7.09
CA THR A 56 14.73 -14.78 5.67
C THR A 56 14.86 -13.31 5.30
N ILE A 57 13.90 -12.48 5.72
CA ILE A 57 13.86 -11.04 5.46
C ILE A 57 15.10 -10.36 6.04
N SER A 58 15.37 -10.56 7.34
CA SER A 58 16.56 -9.99 7.99
C SER A 58 17.84 -10.37 7.26
N ARG A 59 18.01 -11.66 6.95
CA ARG A 59 19.22 -12.16 6.29
C ARG A 59 19.39 -11.66 4.85
N ARG A 60 18.29 -11.47 4.11
CA ARG A 60 18.34 -11.17 2.66
C ARG A 60 18.22 -9.69 2.33
N MET A 61 17.56 -8.91 3.18
CA MET A 61 17.27 -7.49 2.92
C MET A 61 18.00 -6.54 3.86
N PHE A 62 18.39 -7.01 5.05
CA PHE A 62 18.93 -6.16 6.10
C PHE A 62 20.31 -6.58 6.60
N THR A 63 20.93 -7.59 5.99
CA THR A 63 22.31 -8.00 6.29
C THR A 63 23.23 -7.60 5.15
N PHE A 64 24.22 -6.76 5.46
CA PHE A 64 25.26 -6.34 4.53
C PHE A 64 26.35 -7.41 4.37
N GLU A 65 27.24 -7.24 3.40
CA GLU A 65 28.32 -8.19 3.08
C GLU A 65 29.30 -8.40 4.25
N ASP A 66 29.46 -7.40 5.10
CA ASP A 66 30.29 -7.45 6.31
C ASP A 66 29.61 -8.22 7.48
N GLY A 67 28.40 -8.71 7.28
CA GLY A 67 27.59 -9.41 8.29
C GLY A 67 26.79 -8.49 9.20
N THR A 68 26.90 -7.16 9.05
CA THR A 68 26.12 -6.20 9.85
C THR A 68 24.64 -6.32 9.51
N CYS A 69 23.78 -6.55 10.52
CA CYS A 69 22.33 -6.65 10.35
C CYS A 69 21.60 -5.47 10.99
N THR A 70 20.93 -4.65 10.19
CA THR A 70 20.24 -3.43 10.66
C THR A 70 18.85 -3.69 11.21
N ALA A 71 18.21 -4.78 10.79
CA ALA A 71 16.92 -5.23 11.31
C ALA A 71 16.96 -6.76 11.52
N PRO A 72 17.48 -7.24 12.67
CA PRO A 72 17.53 -8.66 12.98
C PRO A 72 16.12 -9.24 13.17
N PRO A 73 15.95 -10.58 13.11
CA PRO A 73 14.61 -11.20 13.06
C PRO A 73 13.71 -10.82 14.22
N GLU A 74 14.28 -10.68 15.43
CA GLU A 74 13.58 -10.29 16.65
C GLU A 74 13.11 -8.83 16.67
N SER A 75 13.68 -7.98 15.80
CA SER A 75 13.24 -6.59 15.64
C SER A 75 12.02 -6.46 14.72
N LEU A 76 11.71 -7.48 13.93
CA LEU A 76 10.62 -7.45 12.96
C LEU A 76 9.29 -7.84 13.62
N CYS A 77 8.30 -6.96 13.52
CA CYS A 77 6.96 -7.16 14.06
C CYS A 77 5.92 -7.08 12.95
N ILE A 78 4.87 -7.90 13.05
CA ILE A 78 3.71 -7.80 12.14
C ILE A 78 2.96 -6.51 12.46
N TYR A 79 2.81 -5.65 11.46
CA TYR A 79 1.92 -4.50 11.51
C TYR A 79 0.48 -4.91 11.24
N ASP A 80 0.28 -5.64 10.14
CA ASP A 80 -0.98 -6.25 9.77
C ASP A 80 -0.73 -7.45 8.84
N ALA A 81 -1.70 -8.34 8.73
CA ALA A 81 -1.65 -9.49 7.85
C ALA A 81 -3.06 -9.84 7.36
N LEU A 82 -3.19 -10.04 6.05
CA LEU A 82 -4.49 -10.17 5.37
C LEU A 82 -4.48 -11.38 4.45
N VAL A 83 -5.60 -12.11 4.40
CA VAL A 83 -5.89 -13.05 3.32
C VAL A 83 -6.76 -12.32 2.31
N ILE A 84 -6.25 -12.15 1.09
CA ILE A 84 -6.94 -11.45 0.01
C ILE A 84 -7.44 -12.47 -1.01
N LYS A 85 -8.70 -12.31 -1.40
CA LYS A 85 -9.35 -13.06 -2.48
C LYS A 85 -9.57 -12.13 -3.65
N TYR A 86 -9.04 -12.52 -4.81
CA TYR A 86 -9.41 -11.96 -6.10
C TYR A 86 -10.43 -12.89 -6.77
N ASP A 87 -11.65 -12.40 -6.98
CA ASP A 87 -12.72 -13.13 -7.66
C ASP A 87 -13.14 -12.38 -8.93
N PRO A 88 -12.65 -12.80 -10.11
CA PRO A 88 -12.97 -12.12 -11.37
C PRO A 88 -14.47 -12.12 -11.69
N ARG A 89 -15.24 -13.09 -11.16
CA ARG A 89 -16.70 -13.17 -11.38
C ARG A 89 -17.47 -12.06 -10.67
N LEU A 90 -16.86 -11.46 -9.64
CA LEU A 90 -17.42 -10.34 -8.90
C LEU A 90 -16.85 -8.99 -9.38
N GLY A 91 -16.00 -8.99 -10.42
CA GLY A 91 -15.23 -7.81 -10.84
C GLY A 91 -14.09 -7.45 -9.88
N LEU A 92 -13.83 -8.26 -8.86
CA LEU A 92 -12.83 -8.02 -7.82
C LEU A 92 -11.53 -8.75 -8.19
N SER A 93 -10.97 -8.42 -9.36
CA SER A 93 -9.91 -9.20 -10.00
C SER A 93 -8.49 -8.70 -9.77
N HIS A 94 -8.35 -7.49 -9.21
CA HIS A 94 -7.09 -6.74 -9.19
C HIS A 94 -7.06 -5.74 -8.04
N LEU A 95 -5.88 -5.20 -7.79
CA LEU A 95 -5.66 -4.13 -6.84
C LEU A 95 -4.92 -2.98 -7.52
N VAL A 96 -5.45 -1.77 -7.40
CA VAL A 96 -4.85 -0.57 -8.00
C VAL A 96 -3.42 -0.34 -7.50
N ALA A 97 -2.62 0.37 -8.29
CA ALA A 97 -1.25 0.70 -7.90
C ALA A 97 -1.22 1.50 -6.60
N HIS A 98 -0.38 1.06 -5.66
CA HIS A 98 -0.21 1.67 -4.35
C HIS A 98 1.17 1.34 -3.78
N ALA A 99 1.47 1.91 -2.61
CA ALA A 99 2.63 1.56 -1.81
C ALA A 99 2.16 1.23 -0.40
N ASP A 100 2.83 0.26 0.22
CA ASP A 100 2.48 -0.19 1.57
C ASP A 100 3.04 0.72 2.64
N PHE A 101 2.50 0.54 3.84
CA PHE A 101 2.88 1.30 5.02
C PHE A 101 3.84 0.56 5.95
N GLY A 102 4.09 -0.73 5.68
CA GLY A 102 5.13 -1.50 6.35
C GLY A 102 6.54 -1.10 5.88
N LEU A 103 7.54 -1.46 6.66
CA LEU A 103 8.94 -1.44 6.23
C LEU A 103 9.16 -2.44 5.08
N VAL A 104 8.58 -3.64 5.23
CA VAL A 104 8.64 -4.74 4.25
C VAL A 104 7.25 -5.35 4.14
N ALA A 105 6.85 -5.70 2.92
CA ALA A 105 5.68 -6.51 2.66
C ALA A 105 6.10 -7.88 2.12
N ALA A 106 5.44 -8.94 2.61
CA ALA A 106 5.62 -10.30 2.14
C ALA A 106 4.29 -10.85 1.65
N THR A 107 4.22 -11.25 0.38
CA THR A 107 3.02 -11.84 -0.23
C THR A 107 3.24 -13.33 -0.49
N VAL A 108 2.44 -14.17 0.16
CA VAL A 108 2.41 -15.62 -0.01
C VAL A 108 1.32 -16.00 -1.00
N GLN A 109 1.65 -16.74 -2.05
CA GLN A 109 0.66 -17.31 -2.96
C GLN A 109 0.00 -18.54 -2.30
N LEU A 110 -1.33 -18.53 -2.13
CA LEU A 110 -2.03 -19.58 -1.37
C LEU A 110 -2.62 -20.70 -2.24
N ASN A 111 -2.96 -20.42 -3.49
CA ASN A 111 -3.44 -21.43 -4.43
C ASN A 111 -2.75 -21.32 -5.80
N ASP A 112 -2.95 -22.34 -6.64
CA ASP A 112 -2.63 -22.33 -8.07
C ASP A 112 -3.93 -22.49 -8.88
N GLY A 113 -3.83 -22.62 -10.21
CA GLY A 113 -4.96 -22.96 -11.07
C GLY A 113 -5.87 -21.78 -11.43
N PHE A 114 -5.38 -20.55 -11.30
CA PHE A 114 -6.02 -19.34 -11.81
C PHE A 114 -5.29 -18.81 -13.06
N GLU A 115 -6.00 -18.06 -13.89
CA GLU A 115 -5.47 -17.41 -15.09
C GLU A 115 -5.08 -15.96 -14.79
N GLY A 116 -4.07 -15.44 -15.49
CA GLY A 116 -3.51 -14.12 -15.22
C GLY A 116 -2.93 -13.99 -13.80
N GLY A 117 -3.09 -12.81 -13.22
CA GLY A 117 -2.67 -12.48 -11.85
C GLY A 117 -1.17 -12.21 -11.71
N GLY A 118 -0.69 -12.26 -10.47
CA GLY A 118 0.67 -11.87 -10.07
C GLY A 118 0.70 -10.50 -9.39
N THR A 119 1.91 -9.98 -9.19
CA THR A 119 2.13 -8.65 -8.62
C THR A 119 2.97 -7.82 -9.59
N TRP A 120 2.42 -6.71 -10.07
CA TRP A 120 3.17 -5.73 -10.85
C TRP A 120 4.02 -4.89 -9.90
N TYR A 121 5.27 -4.61 -10.29
CA TYR A 121 6.19 -3.75 -9.56
C TYR A 121 6.72 -2.68 -10.49
N GLN A 122 6.65 -1.42 -10.07
CA GLN A 122 7.09 -0.28 -10.88
C GLN A 122 8.56 -0.41 -11.34
N CYS A 123 9.43 -0.95 -10.49
CA CYS A 123 10.86 -1.09 -10.78
C CYS A 123 11.19 -2.18 -11.80
N LEU A 124 10.23 -3.03 -12.17
CA LEU A 124 10.42 -4.10 -13.15
C LEU A 124 9.88 -3.74 -14.54
N GLU A 125 9.30 -2.55 -14.72
CA GLU A 125 8.91 -2.08 -16.05
C GLU A 125 10.16 -1.80 -16.90
N SER A 126 10.26 -2.45 -18.05
CA SER A 126 11.31 -2.12 -19.03
C SER A 126 11.04 -0.74 -19.64
N GLU A 127 12.11 -0.02 -19.96
CA GLU A 127 12.05 1.30 -20.61
C GLU A 127 11.66 1.23 -22.11
N GLU A 128 11.29 0.06 -22.64
CA GLU A 128 10.91 -0.05 -24.05
C GLU A 128 9.64 0.75 -24.33
N GLU A 129 9.83 1.75 -25.19
CA GLU A 129 8.98 2.92 -25.42
C GLU A 129 7.58 2.55 -25.95
N GLY A 130 6.54 3.18 -25.36
CA GLY A 130 5.27 3.41 -26.07
C GLY A 130 3.98 2.92 -25.40
N ALA A 131 4.03 2.16 -24.31
CA ALA A 131 2.83 1.76 -23.58
C ALA A 131 2.43 2.84 -22.56
N GLY A 132 1.63 3.82 -22.99
CA GLY A 132 1.03 4.78 -22.10
C GLY A 132 0.18 4.11 -21.01
N ASN A 133 0.48 4.43 -19.75
CA ASN A 133 -0.45 4.60 -18.61
C ASN A 133 -1.63 3.65 -18.42
N ALA A 134 -1.54 2.39 -18.84
CA ALA A 134 -2.49 1.37 -18.43
C ALA A 134 -1.74 0.35 -17.57
N VAL A 135 -2.22 0.15 -16.34
CA VAL A 135 -1.99 -1.05 -15.51
C VAL A 135 -2.67 -2.26 -16.19
N GLY A 136 -2.46 -2.42 -17.49
CA GLY A 136 -3.17 -3.28 -18.40
C GLY A 136 -2.19 -4.13 -19.17
N ALA A 137 -2.21 -5.43 -18.89
CA ALA A 137 -1.58 -6.50 -19.66
C ALA A 137 -0.08 -6.77 -19.47
N GLY A 138 0.62 -6.12 -18.54
CA GLY A 138 1.93 -6.63 -18.10
C GLY A 138 1.74 -7.83 -17.18
N ASP A 139 2.29 -9.00 -17.53
CA ASP A 139 2.30 -10.18 -16.66
C ASP A 139 2.93 -9.79 -15.31
N GLY A 140 2.12 -9.79 -14.24
CA GLY A 140 2.65 -9.57 -12.89
C GLY A 140 3.66 -10.65 -12.54
N LEU A 141 4.57 -10.37 -11.60
CA LEU A 141 5.44 -11.41 -11.06
C LEU A 141 4.58 -12.53 -10.47
N ARG A 142 4.63 -13.72 -11.07
CA ARG A 142 3.89 -14.91 -10.64
C ARG A 142 4.80 -15.83 -9.86
N THR A 143 4.25 -16.39 -8.79
CA THR A 143 4.88 -17.43 -7.99
C THR A 143 3.91 -18.59 -7.82
N GLY A 144 4.43 -19.79 -7.51
CA GLY A 144 3.59 -20.96 -7.26
C GLY A 144 3.07 -20.99 -5.82
N LYS A 145 2.03 -21.77 -5.55
CA LYS A 145 1.51 -22.02 -4.20
C LYS A 145 2.62 -22.28 -3.17
N GLY A 146 2.53 -21.59 -2.04
CA GLY A 146 3.48 -21.64 -0.94
C GLY A 146 4.75 -20.80 -1.12
N HIS A 147 4.98 -20.22 -2.30
CA HIS A 147 6.08 -19.28 -2.50
C HIS A 147 5.73 -17.88 -1.98
N VAL A 148 6.76 -17.11 -1.68
CA VAL A 148 6.65 -15.79 -1.09
C VAL A 148 7.44 -14.79 -1.94
N THR A 149 6.81 -13.67 -2.30
CA THR A 149 7.52 -12.48 -2.77
C THR A 149 7.69 -11.53 -1.59
N VAL A 150 8.82 -10.84 -1.54
CA VAL A 150 9.14 -9.88 -0.50
C VAL A 150 9.67 -8.62 -1.15
N HIS A 151 9.16 -7.46 -0.75
CA HIS A 151 9.63 -6.16 -1.22
C HIS A 151 9.61 -5.11 -0.12
N ALA A 152 10.33 -4.01 -0.35
CA ALA A 152 10.20 -2.82 0.49
C ALA A 152 8.76 -2.29 0.42
N GLY A 153 8.18 -1.91 1.55
CA GLY A 153 6.80 -1.42 1.58
C GLY A 153 6.57 -0.18 0.70
N PRO A 154 7.48 0.81 0.67
CA PRO A 154 7.36 1.97 -0.21
C PRO A 154 7.46 1.66 -1.71
N LEU A 155 7.75 0.42 -2.12
CA LEU A 155 7.80 0.06 -3.52
C LEU A 155 6.38 0.09 -4.13
N TRP A 156 6.20 0.93 -5.14
CA TRP A 156 4.96 0.98 -5.91
C TRP A 156 4.70 -0.35 -6.61
N HIS A 157 3.52 -0.90 -6.35
CA HIS A 157 3.11 -2.18 -6.86
C HIS A 157 1.59 -2.26 -6.99
N ALA A 158 1.10 -3.29 -7.68
CA ALA A 158 -0.32 -3.49 -7.96
C ALA A 158 -0.63 -4.98 -8.03
N GLY A 159 -1.85 -5.37 -7.67
CA GLY A 159 -2.33 -6.72 -7.91
C GLY A 159 -2.74 -6.85 -9.38
N ALA A 160 -1.98 -7.61 -10.17
CA ALA A 160 -2.29 -7.79 -11.59
C ALA A 160 -3.63 -8.53 -11.77
N HIS A 161 -4.33 -8.25 -12.87
CA HIS A 161 -5.65 -8.79 -13.14
C HIS A 161 -5.63 -10.32 -13.18
N THR A 162 -6.38 -10.94 -12.26
CA THR A 162 -6.75 -12.35 -12.34
C THR A 162 -7.87 -12.49 -13.38
N THR A 163 -7.71 -13.38 -14.35
CA THR A 163 -8.68 -13.60 -15.44
C THR A 163 -9.35 -14.98 -15.31
N GLY A 164 -10.35 -15.24 -16.15
CA GLY A 164 -11.08 -16.50 -16.12
C GLY A 164 -12.10 -16.58 -14.97
N TYR A 165 -12.36 -17.80 -14.48
CA TYR A 165 -13.41 -18.08 -13.48
C TYR A 165 -12.88 -18.51 -12.11
N ALA A 166 -11.61 -18.90 -12.01
CA ALA A 166 -11.03 -19.41 -10.77
C ALA A 166 -10.51 -18.26 -9.89
N PRO A 167 -10.88 -18.21 -8.59
CA PRO A 167 -10.39 -17.18 -7.69
C PRO A 167 -8.90 -17.38 -7.36
N ARG A 168 -8.18 -16.27 -7.15
CA ARG A 168 -6.80 -16.26 -6.65
C ARG A 168 -6.80 -15.84 -5.19
N TYR A 169 -6.07 -16.58 -4.36
CA TYR A 169 -5.86 -16.27 -2.94
C TYR A 169 -4.40 -15.96 -2.67
N ILE A 170 -4.16 -14.89 -1.93
CA ILE A 170 -2.85 -14.55 -1.39
C ILE A 170 -2.96 -14.24 0.09
N MET A 171 -1.86 -14.37 0.82
CA MET A 171 -1.71 -13.81 2.15
C MET A 171 -0.63 -12.73 2.08
N THR A 172 -0.97 -11.48 2.42
CA THR A 172 0.03 -10.42 2.58
C THR A 172 0.31 -10.20 4.07
N ILE A 173 1.58 -9.98 4.41
CA ILE A 173 2.05 -9.72 5.78
C ILE A 173 2.95 -8.50 5.72
N PHE A 174 2.58 -7.46 6.47
CA PHE A 174 3.33 -6.22 6.56
C PHE A 174 4.16 -6.22 7.83
N PHE A 175 5.45 -5.92 7.70
CA PHE A 175 6.40 -5.89 8.81
C PHE A 175 6.83 -4.46 9.13
N LEU A 176 6.99 -4.15 10.41
CA LEU A 176 7.73 -3.00 10.93
C LEU A 176 9.01 -3.49 11.61
N SER A 177 9.95 -2.59 11.86
CA SER A 177 11.09 -2.84 12.74
C SER A 177 11.10 -1.84 13.89
N ASP A 178 11.42 -2.29 15.10
CA ASP A 178 11.69 -1.39 16.23
C ASP A 178 13.08 -0.72 16.14
N ARG A 179 13.99 -1.26 15.31
CA ARG A 179 15.31 -0.68 15.00
C ARG A 179 15.31 0.23 13.78
N HIS A 180 14.31 0.10 12.92
CA HIS A 180 14.15 0.92 11.72
C HIS A 180 12.75 1.53 11.68
N VAL A 181 12.61 2.67 12.36
CA VAL A 181 11.36 3.42 12.41
C VAL A 181 11.30 4.40 11.25
N ASP A 182 10.46 4.11 10.26
CA ASP A 182 10.11 5.06 9.21
C ASP A 182 9.12 6.11 9.77
N ALA A 183 9.67 7.11 10.45
CA ALA A 183 8.90 8.19 11.04
C ALA A 183 8.15 8.99 9.97
N ASN A 184 8.74 9.16 8.79
CA ASN A 184 8.16 9.91 7.68
C ASN A 184 6.88 9.24 7.18
N ARG A 185 6.94 7.95 6.89
CA ARG A 185 5.78 7.18 6.41
C ARG A 185 4.68 7.10 7.46
N ARG A 186 5.04 6.94 8.74
CA ARG A 186 4.04 6.97 9.83
C ARG A 186 3.32 8.31 9.92
N ILE A 187 4.02 9.41 9.66
CA ILE A 187 3.42 10.75 9.57
C ILE A 187 2.51 10.83 8.35
N GLN A 188 2.97 10.42 7.17
CA GLN A 188 2.15 10.39 5.94
C GLN A 188 0.86 9.58 6.12
N ASN A 189 0.89 8.44 6.81
CA ASN A 189 -0.33 7.64 7.05
C ASN A 189 -1.37 8.41 7.87
N ARG A 190 -0.91 9.19 8.85
CA ARG A 190 -1.79 10.04 9.65
C ARG A 190 -2.33 11.20 8.83
N VAL A 191 -1.53 11.76 7.93
CA VAL A 191 -1.95 12.78 6.95
C VAL A 191 -3.05 12.22 6.05
N ILE A 192 -2.84 11.07 5.43
CA ILE A 192 -3.84 10.42 4.57
C ILE A 192 -5.14 10.19 5.34
N ASN A 193 -5.08 9.70 6.57
CA ASN A 193 -6.27 9.52 7.41
C ASN A 193 -6.96 10.83 7.75
N ALA A 194 -6.21 11.90 8.05
CA ALA A 194 -6.77 13.22 8.28
C ALA A 194 -7.46 13.76 7.02
N LEU A 195 -6.81 13.68 5.85
CA LEU A 195 -7.39 14.11 4.58
C LEU A 195 -8.64 13.30 4.21
N ARG A 196 -8.70 12.00 4.53
CA ARG A 196 -9.90 11.17 4.39
C ARG A 196 -11.04 11.62 5.28
N VAL A 197 -10.76 11.95 6.55
CA VAL A 197 -11.77 12.53 7.45
C VAL A 197 -12.32 13.82 6.84
N ALA A 198 -11.44 14.67 6.30
CA ALA A 198 -11.87 15.90 5.63
C ALA A 198 -12.74 15.64 4.39
N GLU A 199 -12.47 14.58 3.62
CA GLU A 199 -13.31 14.19 2.50
C GLU A 199 -14.69 13.68 2.94
N MET A 200 -14.74 12.84 3.98
CA MET A 200 -15.99 12.29 4.52
C MET A 200 -16.97 13.35 5.01
N TYR A 201 -16.49 14.52 5.42
CA TYR A 201 -17.30 15.64 5.91
C TYR A 201 -17.32 16.84 4.94
N GLY A 202 -16.77 16.69 3.73
CA GLY A 202 -16.72 17.76 2.72
C GLY A 202 -18.07 18.09 2.09
N GLU A 203 -18.08 19.04 1.14
CA GLU A 203 -19.30 19.56 0.47
C GLU A 203 -20.16 18.48 -0.19
N SER A 204 -19.54 17.37 -0.62
CA SER A 204 -20.23 16.24 -1.25
C SER A 204 -20.76 15.19 -0.25
N SER A 205 -20.53 15.40 1.05
CA SER A 205 -20.97 14.49 2.10
C SER A 205 -22.48 14.61 2.37
N PRO A 206 -23.18 13.52 2.71
CA PRO A 206 -24.56 13.59 3.20
C PRO A 206 -24.70 14.35 4.53
N ASN A 207 -23.60 14.55 5.27
CA ASN A 207 -23.54 15.37 6.48
C ASN A 207 -22.28 16.26 6.43
N PRO A 208 -22.30 17.38 5.69
CA PRO A 208 -21.15 18.28 5.61
C PRO A 208 -20.88 18.95 6.96
N ASP A 209 -19.61 19.09 7.32
CA ASP A 209 -19.16 19.67 8.60
C ASP A 209 -17.83 20.41 8.37
N GLU A 210 -17.94 21.69 8.00
CA GLU A 210 -16.79 22.54 7.66
C GLU A 210 -15.76 22.65 8.79
N GLU A 211 -16.20 22.62 10.05
CA GLU A 211 -15.30 22.66 11.21
C GLU A 211 -14.45 21.39 11.28
N LYS A 212 -15.03 20.21 11.05
CA LYS A 212 -14.26 18.96 10.97
C LYS A 212 -13.32 18.93 9.77
N VAL A 213 -13.75 19.44 8.63
CA VAL A 213 -12.90 19.56 7.42
C VAL A 213 -11.68 20.43 7.72
N GLY A 214 -11.90 21.62 8.31
CA GLY A 214 -10.83 22.54 8.69
C GLY A 214 -9.83 21.91 9.65
N ARG A 215 -10.30 21.35 10.78
CA ARG A 215 -9.42 20.68 11.77
C ARG A 215 -8.61 19.53 11.17
N ALA A 216 -9.23 18.74 10.30
CA ALA A 216 -8.56 17.64 9.65
C ALA A 216 -7.48 18.13 8.66
N ALA A 217 -7.74 19.22 7.93
CA ALA A 217 -6.77 19.84 7.05
C ALA A 217 -5.61 20.50 7.82
N GLU A 218 -5.87 21.17 8.94
CA GLU A 218 -4.85 21.73 9.84
C GLU A 218 -3.95 20.62 10.42
N ALA A 219 -4.56 19.50 10.84
CA ALA A 219 -3.81 18.34 11.32
C ALA A 219 -2.92 17.75 10.22
N ALA A 220 -3.42 17.65 8.99
CA ALA A 220 -2.66 17.19 7.83
C ALA A 220 -1.46 18.13 7.55
N GLU A 221 -1.69 19.45 7.51
CA GLU A 221 -0.63 20.45 7.32
C GLU A 221 0.45 20.35 8.41
N ALA A 222 0.06 20.31 9.68
CA ALA A 222 1.01 20.24 10.80
C ALA A 222 1.86 18.96 10.77
N LEU A 223 1.25 17.83 10.41
CA LEU A 223 1.94 16.56 10.24
C LEU A 223 2.91 16.61 9.06
N LEU A 224 2.49 17.12 7.91
CA LEU A 224 3.34 17.29 6.73
C LEU A 224 4.51 18.24 7.01
N GLY A 225 4.30 19.30 7.79
CA GLY A 225 5.37 20.19 8.25
C GLY A 225 6.41 19.47 9.13
N CYS A 226 5.99 18.49 9.94
CA CYS A 226 6.93 17.63 10.67
C CYS A 226 7.68 16.67 9.75
N SER A 227 7.00 16.06 8.78
CA SER A 227 7.61 15.18 7.78
C SER A 227 8.68 15.93 6.97
N LEU A 228 8.38 17.12 6.46
CA LEU A 228 9.31 17.93 5.67
C LEU A 228 10.50 18.47 6.47
N LYS A 229 10.39 18.59 7.79
CA LYS A 229 11.57 18.87 8.64
C LYS A 229 12.52 17.68 8.71
N LEU A 230 12.01 16.46 8.63
CA LEU A 230 12.82 15.23 8.61
C LEU A 230 13.38 14.97 7.21
N HIS A 231 12.57 15.17 6.18
CA HIS A 231 12.91 14.92 4.78
C HIS A 231 12.45 16.08 3.88
N PRO A 232 13.24 17.17 3.78
CA PRO A 232 12.84 18.35 3.00
C PRO A 232 12.63 18.09 1.49
N LEU A 233 13.25 17.03 0.97
CA LEU A 233 13.20 16.61 -0.43
C LEU A 233 12.18 15.48 -0.67
N ASP A 234 11.19 15.31 0.20
CA ASP A 234 10.13 14.34 0.02
C ASP A 234 8.99 14.90 -0.85
N ALA A 235 9.02 14.56 -2.14
CA ALA A 235 8.02 15.03 -3.11
C ALA A 235 6.58 14.61 -2.77
N GLU A 236 6.38 13.46 -2.12
CA GLU A 236 5.04 12.97 -1.76
C GLU A 236 4.43 13.86 -0.68
N SER A 237 5.22 14.22 0.33
CA SER A 237 4.76 15.13 1.39
C SER A 237 4.46 16.54 0.87
N HIS A 238 5.22 17.04 -0.11
CA HIS A 238 4.87 18.29 -0.80
C HIS A 238 3.60 18.15 -1.64
N ALA A 239 3.38 17.01 -2.29
CA ALA A 239 2.14 16.77 -3.05
C ALA A 239 0.91 16.73 -2.13
N ASP A 240 1.00 16.04 -0.98
CA ASP A 240 -0.09 15.94 0.00
C ASP A 240 -0.42 17.27 0.71
N LEU A 241 0.50 18.24 0.70
CA LEU A 241 0.21 19.60 1.16
C LEU A 241 -0.78 20.33 0.25
N VAL A 242 -0.83 20.01 -1.05
CA VAL A 242 -1.75 20.64 -2.02
C VAL A 242 -3.22 20.46 -1.60
N PRO A 243 -3.73 19.23 -1.40
CA PRO A 243 -5.10 19.03 -0.96
C PRO A 243 -5.37 19.51 0.48
N ALA A 244 -4.36 19.61 1.35
CA ALA A 244 -4.50 20.22 2.67
C ALA A 244 -4.73 21.74 2.56
N TYR A 245 -3.83 22.46 1.87
CA TYR A 245 -3.93 23.91 1.67
C TYR A 245 -5.17 24.34 0.92
N ARG A 246 -5.63 23.57 -0.08
CA ARG A 246 -6.91 23.83 -0.77
C ARG A 246 -8.09 23.84 0.19
N ARG A 247 -8.14 22.91 1.15
CA ARG A 247 -9.22 22.83 2.14
C ARG A 247 -9.16 23.94 3.18
N LEU A 248 -7.97 24.49 3.41
CA LEU A 248 -7.76 25.69 4.24
C LEU A 248 -7.94 26.99 3.46
N ASN A 249 -8.40 26.92 2.20
CA ASN A 249 -8.53 28.05 1.29
C ASN A 249 -7.22 28.86 1.09
N ASN A 250 -6.07 28.20 1.24
CA ASN A 250 -4.75 28.79 1.05
C ASN A 250 -4.18 28.40 -0.32
N LEU A 251 -4.78 28.96 -1.38
CA LEU A 251 -4.47 28.56 -2.76
C LEU A 251 -3.04 28.87 -3.19
N GLU A 252 -2.43 29.94 -2.66
CA GLU A 252 -1.05 30.31 -2.96
C GLU A 252 -0.08 29.23 -2.47
N MET A 253 -0.21 28.80 -1.22
CA MET A 253 0.60 27.73 -0.65
C MET A 253 0.34 26.38 -1.33
N ALA A 254 -0.90 26.12 -1.76
CA ALA A 254 -1.22 24.91 -2.53
C ALA A 254 -0.45 24.86 -3.87
N VAL A 255 -0.34 25.98 -4.57
CA VAL A 255 0.41 26.05 -5.84
C VAL A 255 1.90 25.87 -5.59
N GLU A 256 2.45 26.51 -4.55
CA GLU A 256 3.87 26.43 -4.23
C GLU A 256 4.30 25.01 -3.83
N ALA A 257 3.49 24.33 -3.02
CA ALA A 257 3.72 22.94 -2.65
C ALA A 257 3.72 22.02 -3.88
N GLY A 258 2.77 22.20 -4.81
CA GLY A 258 2.71 21.45 -6.06
C GLY A 258 3.92 21.66 -6.97
N ARG A 259 4.40 22.91 -7.09
CA ARG A 259 5.63 23.23 -7.84
C ARG A 259 6.87 22.60 -7.22
N THR A 260 6.97 22.65 -5.89
CA THR A 260 8.08 22.04 -5.15
C THR A 260 8.10 20.53 -5.35
N ALA A 261 6.94 19.86 -5.22
CA ALA A 261 6.79 18.43 -5.49
C ALA A 261 7.25 18.05 -6.92
N CYS A 262 6.83 18.80 -7.93
CA CYS A 262 7.28 18.60 -9.32
C CYS A 262 8.78 18.75 -9.47
N SER A 263 9.35 19.82 -8.90
CA SER A 263 10.77 20.14 -9.04
C SER A 263 11.63 19.04 -8.42
N ILE A 264 11.26 18.54 -7.24
CA ILE A 264 11.93 17.40 -6.59
C ILE A 264 11.77 16.13 -7.44
N GLY A 265 10.58 15.86 -7.96
CA GLY A 265 10.32 14.71 -8.84
C GLY A 265 11.20 14.70 -10.09
N MET A 266 11.38 15.86 -10.73
CA MET A 266 12.26 16.03 -11.88
C MET A 266 13.75 15.84 -11.52
N LEU A 267 14.20 16.40 -10.39
CA LEU A 267 15.59 16.31 -9.95
C LEU A 267 16.02 14.90 -9.56
N THR A 268 15.11 14.09 -9.04
CA THR A 268 15.43 12.74 -8.53
C THR A 268 15.41 11.67 -9.61
N ASN A 269 15.13 12.02 -10.87
CA ASN A 269 14.83 11.09 -11.97
C ASN A 269 13.78 10.02 -11.59
N ARG A 270 12.97 10.28 -10.55
CA ARG A 270 11.82 9.47 -10.15
C ARG A 270 10.60 9.93 -10.94
N SER A 271 10.75 9.95 -12.25
CA SER A 271 9.84 10.52 -13.26
C SER A 271 8.45 9.87 -13.34
N ARG A 272 8.06 9.05 -12.36
CA ARG A 272 6.81 8.27 -12.36
C ARG A 272 6.11 8.19 -11.00
N ASN A 273 6.26 9.18 -10.12
CA ASN A 273 5.33 9.28 -8.98
C ASN A 273 3.95 9.71 -9.51
N PHE A 274 3.13 8.70 -9.84
CA PHE A 274 1.79 8.82 -10.40
C PHE A 274 0.91 9.77 -9.58
N GLY A 275 1.06 9.80 -8.25
CA GLY A 275 0.35 10.72 -7.36
C GLY A 275 0.59 12.21 -7.66
N THR A 276 1.83 12.60 -8.00
CA THR A 276 2.16 14.00 -8.29
C THR A 276 1.52 14.46 -9.60
N TRP A 277 1.54 13.62 -10.63
CA TRP A 277 0.88 13.93 -11.91
C TRP A 277 -0.65 13.82 -11.83
N PHE A 278 -1.20 12.87 -11.07
CA PHE A 278 -2.65 12.70 -10.92
C PHE A 278 -3.29 13.86 -10.13
N GLN A 279 -2.64 14.34 -9.06
CA GLN A 279 -3.17 15.47 -8.27
C GLN A 279 -3.02 16.83 -8.98
N LEU A 280 -2.07 16.98 -9.90
CA LEU A 280 -1.88 18.18 -10.73
C LEU A 280 -2.63 18.09 -12.08
N GLY A 281 -3.02 16.88 -12.50
CA GLY A 281 -3.40 16.52 -13.86
C GLY A 281 -4.85 16.75 -14.27
N GLU A 282 -5.74 17.27 -13.41
CA GLU A 282 -7.09 17.66 -13.86
C GLU A 282 -7.25 19.15 -14.14
N ARG A 283 -6.30 20.03 -13.77
CA ARG A 283 -6.45 21.48 -14.03
C ARG A 283 -5.20 22.26 -14.44
N CYS A 284 -3.99 21.68 -14.42
CA CYS A 284 -2.78 22.45 -14.75
C CYS A 284 -2.28 22.31 -16.20
N VAL A 285 -2.99 21.61 -17.09
CA VAL A 285 -2.58 21.47 -18.51
C VAL A 285 -2.97 22.67 -19.39
N SER A 286 -3.35 23.80 -18.77
CA SER A 286 -3.63 25.04 -19.48
C SER A 286 -3.05 26.25 -18.75
N CYS A 287 -1.72 26.34 -18.73
CA CYS A 287 -0.96 27.57 -18.52
C CYS A 287 0.22 27.59 -19.49
#